data_AF-A0A8T4MSC3-F1
#
_entry.id   AF-A0A8T4MSC3-F1
#
_cell.length_a   1.000
_cell.length_b   1.000
_cell.length_c   1.000
_cell.angle_alpha   90.00
_cell.angle_beta   90.00
_cell.angle_gamma   90.00
#
_symmetry.space_group_name_H-M   'P 1'
#
loop_
_entity.id
_entity.type
_entity.pdbx_description
1 polymer ?
#
loop_
_entity_poly.entity_id
_entity_poly.type
_entity_poly.pdbx_seq_one_letter_code
_entity_poly.pdbx_strand_id
1 'polypeptide(L)' 'MRTKIIIPSLSKGKPVEIDFLGVEGVTQSFIHALIAEPIRKFRDEALEKLAYKHCTDNVKEIIKAVYEYLQESMDAE' A
#
# COMPACT_ATOMS: atom_id res chain seq x y z
N MET A 1 -4.82 10.82 4.69
CA MET A 1 -3.49 10.24 4.36
C MET A 1 -3.34 9.97 2.86
N ARG A 2 -4.15 9.08 2.27
CA ARG A 2 -4.08 8.69 0.85
C ARG A 2 -4.05 9.86 -0.15
N THR A 3 -5.06 10.72 -0.15
CA THR A 3 -5.20 11.84 -1.10
C THR A 3 -4.28 13.02 -0.84
N LYS A 4 -3.79 13.18 0.39
CA LYS A 4 -2.98 14.33 0.81
C LYS A 4 -1.47 14.06 0.80
N ILE A 5 -1.07 12.80 0.94
CA ILE A 5 0.34 12.39 1.10
C ILE A 5 0.70 11.34 0.05
N ILE A 6 0.04 10.18 0.05
CA ILE A 6 0.45 9.03 -0.77
C ILE A 6 0.38 9.40 -2.26
N ILE A 7 -0.80 9.79 -2.74
CA ILE A 7 -1.00 10.10 -4.17
C ILE A 7 -0.12 11.27 -4.64
N PRO A 8 -0.05 12.41 -3.93
CA PRO A 8 0.82 13.53 -4.33
C PRO A 8 2.32 13.22 -4.29
N SER A 9 2.78 12.35 -3.38
CA SER A 9 4.18 11.94 -3.32
C SER A 9 4.55 11.02 -4.48
N LEU A 10 3.71 10.01 -4.76
CA LEU A 10 3.89 9.11 -5.90
C LEU A 10 3.83 9.87 -7.23
N SER A 11 2.93 10.85 -7.38
CA SER A 11 2.89 11.67 -8.60
C SER A 11 4.14 12.52 -8.83
N LYS A 12 4.97 12.70 -7.79
CA LYS A 12 6.26 13.41 -7.87
C LYS A 12 7.44 12.45 -7.89
N GLY A 13 7.19 11.14 -8.02
CA GLY A 13 8.18 10.08 -7.93
C GLY A 13 8.92 9.99 -6.61
N LYS A 14 8.31 10.48 -5.52
CA LYS A 14 8.89 10.44 -4.17
C LYS A 14 8.47 9.16 -3.45
N PRO A 15 9.40 8.49 -2.75
CA PRO A 15 9.06 7.35 -1.90
C PRO A 15 8.13 7.77 -0.77
N VAL A 16 7.26 6.85 -0.38
CA VAL A 16 6.30 7.00 0.72
C VAL A 16 6.52 5.86 1.69
N GLU A 17 6.86 6.21 2.91
CA GLU A 17 7.02 5.28 4.00
C GLU A 17 5.80 5.38 4.93
N ILE A 18 5.16 4.24 5.21
CA ILE A 18 4.03 4.12 6.10
C ILE A 18 4.49 3.39 7.35
N ASP A 19 4.50 4.09 8.48
CA ASP A 19 4.97 3.56 9.76
C ASP A 19 3.79 3.00 10.58
N PHE A 20 3.90 1.74 10.99
CA PHE A 20 2.94 1.00 11.82
C PHE A 20 3.38 0.89 13.28
N LEU A 21 4.29 1.77 13.75
CA LEU A 21 4.73 1.78 15.14
C LEU A 21 3.53 1.86 16.11
N GLY A 22 3.40 0.87 16.99
CA GLY A 22 2.31 0.77 17.95
C GLY A 22 0.98 0.26 17.37
N VAL A 23 0.95 -0.18 16.11
CA VAL A 23 -0.22 -0.81 15.49
C VAL A 23 -0.13 -2.32 15.65
N GLU A 24 -1.02 -2.90 16.45
CA GLU A 24 -1.02 -4.35 16.71
C GLU A 24 -1.65 -5.16 15.58
N GLY A 25 -2.64 -4.59 14.89
CA GLY A 25 -3.33 -5.23 13.78
C GLY A 25 -4.08 -4.23 12.90
N VAL A 26 -4.43 -4.67 11.70
CA VAL A 26 -5.20 -3.91 10.70
C VAL A 26 -6.27 -4.80 10.07
N THR A 27 -7.19 -4.22 9.32
CA THR A 27 -8.13 -5.01 8.50
C THR A 27 -7.70 -4.98 7.03
N GLN A 28 -8.09 -6.02 6.29
CA GLN A 28 -7.91 -6.05 4.82
C GLN A 28 -8.62 -4.87 4.14
N SER A 29 -9.82 -4.50 4.59
CA SER A 29 -10.58 -3.36 4.05
C SER A 29 -9.86 -2.02 4.26
N PHE A 30 -9.19 -1.86 5.41
CA PHE A 30 -8.40 -0.66 5.69
C PHE A 30 -7.19 -0.56 4.76
N ILE A 31 -6.40 -1.64 4.63
CA ILE A 31 -5.23 -1.64 3.74
C ILE A 31 -5.66 -1.50 2.27
N HIS A 32 -6.72 -2.19 1.84
CA HIS A 32 -7.30 -1.99 0.49
C HIS A 32 -7.62 -0.51 0.24
N ALA A 33 -8.38 0.11 1.14
CA ALA A 33 -8.72 1.52 1.02
C ALA A 33 -7.47 2.41 1.04
N LEU A 34 -6.40 2.01 1.69
CA LEU A 34 -5.17 2.79 1.76
C LEU A 34 -4.36 2.75 0.46
N ILE A 35 -4.20 1.58 -0.16
CA ILE A 35 -3.19 1.34 -1.21
C ILE A 35 -3.75 0.94 -2.58
N ALA A 36 -5.01 0.47 -2.68
CA ALA A 36 -5.56 -0.01 -3.96
C ALA A 36 -5.59 1.07 -5.04
N GLU A 37 -6.06 2.28 -4.73
CA GLU A 37 -6.07 3.40 -5.68
C GLU A 37 -4.66 3.83 -6.10
N PRO A 38 -3.70 4.06 -5.17
CA PRO A 38 -2.30 4.30 -5.53
C PRO A 38 -1.69 3.23 -6.45
N ILE A 39 -1.84 1.94 -6.11
CA ILE A 39 -1.28 0.84 -6.90
C ILE A 39 -1.92 0.79 -8.29
N ARG A 40 -3.23 0.96 -8.40
CA ARG A 40 -3.90 0.96 -9.71
C ARG A 40 -3.48 2.15 -10.58
N LYS A 41 -3.29 3.31 -9.97
CA LYS A 41 -2.98 4.55 -10.69
C LYS A 41 -1.52 4.64 -11.13
N PHE A 42 -0.59 4.19 -10.29
CA PHE A 42 0.85 4.38 -10.51
C PHE A 42 1.57 3.06 -10.85
N ARG A 43 0.90 1.91 -10.74
CA ARG A 43 1.42 0.58 -11.13
C ARG A 43 2.78 0.33 -10.47
N ASP A 44 3.79 -0.02 -11.27
CA ASP A 44 5.17 -0.32 -10.82
C ASP A 44 5.76 0.76 -9.92
N GLU A 45 5.48 2.03 -10.22
CA GLU A 45 5.95 3.17 -9.43
C GLU A 45 5.44 3.10 -7.98
N ALA A 46 4.19 2.68 -7.75
CA ALA A 46 3.66 2.47 -6.41
C ALA A 46 4.25 1.24 -5.73
N LEU A 47 4.48 0.16 -6.48
CA LEU A 47 5.07 -1.07 -5.94
C LEU A 47 6.51 -0.84 -5.45
N GLU A 48 7.29 -0.06 -6.20
CA GLU A 48 8.69 0.27 -5.85
C GLU A 48 8.78 1.31 -4.72
N LYS A 49 7.88 2.30 -4.70
CA LYS A 49 8.02 3.48 -3.84
C LYS A 49 7.19 3.46 -2.55
N LEU A 50 6.33 2.46 -2.36
CA LEU A 50 5.64 2.26 -1.08
C LEU A 50 6.46 1.34 -0.18
N ALA A 51 6.90 1.89 0.96
CA ALA A 51 7.59 1.16 2.00
C ALA A 51 6.74 1.10 3.28
N TYR A 52 6.86 0.01 4.03
CA TYR A 52 6.11 -0.21 5.26
C TYR A 52 7.10 -0.50 6.41
N LYS A 53 7.01 0.27 7.50
CA LYS A 53 7.89 0.15 8.68
C LYS A 53 7.12 -0.26 9.93
N HIS A 54 7.84 -0.88 10.87
CA HIS A 54 7.33 -1.34 12.17
C HIS A 54 6.05 -2.21 12.09
N CYS A 55 5.89 -2.96 11.00
CA CYS A 55 4.77 -3.88 10.84
C CYS A 55 4.93 -5.10 11.75
N THR A 56 3.89 -5.42 12.52
CA THR A 56 3.74 -6.75 13.15
C THR A 56 3.56 -7.81 12.07
N ASP A 57 3.76 -9.08 12.40
CA ASP A 57 3.58 -10.16 11.43
C ASP A 57 2.13 -10.23 10.93
N ASN A 58 1.14 -9.93 11.78
CA ASN A 58 -0.25 -9.78 11.35
C ASN A 58 -0.42 -8.68 10.29
N VAL A 59 0.19 -7.51 10.52
CA VAL A 59 0.12 -6.38 9.58
C VAL A 59 0.80 -6.74 8.25
N LYS A 60 1.95 -7.41 8.27
CA LYS A 60 2.67 -7.86 7.06
C LYS A 60 1.82 -8.81 6.22
N GLU A 61 1.21 -9.82 6.85
CA GLU A 61 0.39 -10.80 6.14
C GLU A 61 -0.82 -10.15 5.47
N ILE A 62 -1.47 -9.19 6.14
CA ILE A 62 -2.61 -8.49 5.56
C ILE A 62 -2.17 -7.59 4.40
N ILE A 63 -1.04 -6.89 4.53
CA ILE A 63 -0.48 -6.10 3.42
C ILE A 63 -0.18 -7.02 2.24
N LYS A 64 0.51 -8.14 2.46
CA LYS A 64 0.87 -9.11 1.42
C LYS A 64 -0.37 -9.66 0.71
N ALA A 65 -1.38 -10.12 1.46
CA ALA A 65 -2.63 -10.60 0.89
C ALA A 65 -3.31 -9.54 0.02
N VAL A 66 -3.23 -8.25 0.41
CA VAL A 66 -3.76 -7.15 -0.41
C VAL A 66 -2.97 -6.94 -1.69
N TYR A 67 -1.65 -7.00 -1.62
CA TYR A 67 -0.80 -6.90 -2.81
C TYR A 67 -1.03 -8.03 -3.81
N GLU A 68 -1.22 -9.25 -3.32
CA GLU A 68 -1.45 -10.43 -4.16
C GLU A 68 -2.71 -10.27 -5.01
N TYR A 69 -3.89 -10.05 -4.41
CA TYR A 69 -5.11 -9.94 -5.23
C TYR A 69 -5.15 -8.65 -6.07
N LEU A 70 -4.47 -7.57 -5.66
CA LEU A 70 -4.38 -6.36 -6.49
C LEU A 70 -3.56 -6.64 -7.75
N GLN A 71 -2.44 -7.36 -7.64
CA GLN A 71 -1.63 -7.77 -8.80
C GLN A 71 -2.38 -8.77 -9.68
N GLU A 72 -3.01 -9.80 -9.10
CA GLU A 72 -3.85 -10.73 -9.86
C GLU A 72 -4.95 -10.01 -10.65
N SER A 73 -5.58 -8.97 -10.05
CA SER A 73 -6.60 -8.18 -10.73
C SER A 73 -6.06 -7.30 -11.86
N MET A 74 -4.77 -6.98 -11.84
CA MET A 74 -4.10 -6.16 -12.85
C MET A 74 -3.57 -6.99 -14.01
N ASP A 75 -3.15 -8.23 -13.75
CA ASP A 75 -2.71 -9.17 -14.78
C ASP A 75 -3.87 -9.72 -15.62
N ALA A 76 -5.11 -9.58 -15.12
CA ALA A 76 -6.34 -10.00 -15.78
C ALA A 76 -6.97 -8.94 -16.71
N GLU A 77 -6.42 -7.72 -16.76
CA GLU A 77 -6.85 -6.59 -17.64
C GLU A 77 -5.94 -6.45 -18.88
#